data_AF-A0A117MN09-F1
#
_entry.id   AF-A0A117MN09-F1
#
_cell.length_a   1.000
_cell.length_b   1.000
_cell.length_c   1.000
_cell.angle_alpha   90.00
_cell.angle_beta   90.00
_cell.angle_gamma   90.00
#
_symmetry.space_group_name_H-M   'P 1'
#
loop_
_entity.id
_entity.type
_entity.pdbx_description
1 polymer ?
#
loop_
_entity_poly.entity_id
_entity_poly.type
_entity_poly.pdbx_seq_one_letter_code
_entity_poly.pdbx_strand_id
1 'polypeptide(L)'
;MLAARPVTTVVAGTAVTACAVIAGAAAAVPGWVRTVPGEWDYLWEYFWVLWLLLPGLAAAGIAVAARPRWKRPAAVVATVLAAQVCGHGLVAVRDWFNTAGASAGMRQTDLAWVVGLAAVVAICGAVAGCVTAALLWREPTAGWRALRPPRPGYLMAALVVALGLPTALATYTMEFQPVTMFGQSGLMYGLPWGAGVAASAWLGRRGRTAALTTVAISALLVAVEYGVRTLTVSW
;
A
#
# COMPACT_ATOMS: atom_id res chain seq x y z
N MET A 1 13.33 -18.42 23.79
CA MET A 1 12.43 -17.59 22.95
C MET A 1 11.29 -17.11 23.81
N LEU A 2 11.29 -15.85 24.25
CA LEU A 2 10.16 -15.28 24.99
C LEU A 2 8.96 -15.19 24.05
N ALA A 3 7.91 -15.97 24.31
CA ALA A 3 6.66 -15.86 23.57
C ALA A 3 6.13 -14.43 23.75
N ALA A 4 5.92 -13.72 22.64
CA ALA A 4 5.28 -12.40 22.69
C ALA A 4 3.99 -12.51 23.50
N ARG A 5 3.84 -11.70 24.55
CA ARG A 5 2.69 -11.78 25.46
C ARG A 5 1.40 -11.59 24.64
N PRO A 6 0.35 -12.40 24.85
CA PRO A 6 -0.88 -12.37 24.06
C PRO A 6 -1.52 -10.97 23.96
N VAL A 7 -1.35 -10.14 24.99
CA VAL A 7 -1.80 -8.74 25.02
C VAL A 7 -1.16 -7.91 23.90
N THR A 8 0.14 -8.06 23.64
CA THR A 8 0.85 -7.29 22.60
C THR A 8 0.38 -7.62 21.18
N THR A 9 -0.05 -8.87 20.96
CA THR A 9 -0.55 -9.30 19.64
C THR A 9 -1.97 -8.84 19.36
N VAL A 10 -2.81 -8.82 20.39
CA VAL A 10 -4.18 -8.30 20.27
C VAL A 10 -4.12 -6.80 19.97
N VAL A 11 -3.36 -6.03 20.76
CA VAL A 11 -3.21 -4.58 20.57
C VAL A 11 -2.68 -4.24 19.17
N ALA A 12 -1.67 -4.97 18.70
CA ALA A 12 -1.13 -4.76 17.36
C ALA A 12 -2.14 -5.08 16.26
N GLY A 13 -2.86 -6.21 16.38
CA GLY A 13 -3.90 -6.57 15.41
C GLY A 13 -5.06 -5.56 15.40
N THR A 14 -5.52 -5.10 16.56
CA THR A 14 -6.57 -4.07 16.66
C THR A 14 -6.11 -2.73 16.09
N ALA A 15 -4.86 -2.34 16.30
CA ALA A 15 -4.31 -1.10 15.74
C ALA A 15 -4.27 -1.15 14.21
N VAL A 16 -3.87 -2.28 13.63
CA VAL A 16 -3.87 -2.49 12.16
C VAL A 16 -5.29 -2.42 11.59
N THR A 17 -6.25 -3.11 12.23
CA THR A 17 -7.66 -3.06 11.81
C THR A 17 -8.23 -1.65 11.91
N ALA A 18 -7.96 -0.94 13.01
CA ALA A 18 -8.40 0.43 13.18
C ALA A 18 -7.81 1.36 12.11
N CYS A 19 -6.52 1.21 11.78
CA CYS A 19 -5.89 1.97 10.69
C CYS A 19 -6.56 1.70 9.34
N ALA A 20 -6.92 0.45 9.05
CA ALA A 20 -7.64 0.10 7.82
C ALA A 20 -9.03 0.75 7.76
N VAL A 21 -9.77 0.74 8.87
CA VAL A 21 -11.10 1.36 8.96
C VAL A 21 -11.02 2.88 8.83
N ILE A 22 -10.07 3.52 9.52
CA ILE A 22 -9.88 4.98 9.45
C ILE A 22 -9.45 5.40 8.03
N ALA A 23 -8.51 4.68 7.42
CA ALA A 23 -8.12 4.92 6.03
C ALA A 23 -9.30 4.72 5.07
N GLY A 24 -10.13 3.69 5.28
CA GLY A 24 -11.34 3.48 4.49
C GLY A 24 -12.39 4.56 4.69
N ALA A 25 -12.59 5.04 5.90
CA ALA A 25 -13.49 6.16 6.18
C ALA A 25 -13.00 7.44 5.50
N ALA A 26 -11.69 7.75 5.58
CA ALA A 26 -11.09 8.89 4.90
C ALA A 26 -11.20 8.76 3.37
N ALA A 27 -10.97 7.56 2.82
CA ALA A 27 -11.14 7.28 1.40
C ALA A 27 -12.60 7.29 0.95
N ALA A 28 -13.57 7.09 1.86
CA ALA A 28 -15.00 7.04 1.56
C ALA A 28 -15.69 8.40 1.61
N VAL A 29 -15.03 9.44 2.14
CA VAL A 29 -15.62 10.79 2.19
C VAL A 29 -15.89 11.23 0.76
N PRO A 30 -17.16 11.38 0.35
CA PRO A 30 -17.48 11.82 -1.00
C PRO A 30 -16.98 13.25 -1.17
N GLY A 31 -15.93 13.43 -1.95
CA GLY A 31 -15.44 14.74 -2.33
C GLY A 31 -16.29 15.28 -3.45
N TRP A 32 -17.46 15.84 -3.13
CA TRP A 32 -18.19 16.67 -4.07
C TRP A 32 -17.69 18.11 -3.91
N VAL A 33 -17.15 18.71 -4.97
CA VAL A 33 -16.90 20.16 -4.97
C VAL A 33 -17.72 20.78 -6.07
N ARG A 34 -18.23 21.97 -5.76
CA ARG A 34 -18.88 22.82 -6.73
C ARG A 34 -17.83 23.37 -7.69
N THR A 35 -17.84 22.88 -8.92
CA THR A 35 -17.07 23.45 -10.03
C THR A 35 -17.80 24.67 -10.61
N VAL A 36 -19.14 24.67 -10.59
CA VAL A 36 -20.01 25.77 -11.04
C VAL A 36 -21.21 25.93 -10.08
N PRO A 37 -21.84 27.11 -9.91
CA PRO A 37 -23.04 27.24 -9.10
C PRO A 37 -24.18 26.31 -9.57
N GLY A 38 -24.37 25.18 -8.88
CA GLY A 38 -25.44 24.22 -9.18
C GLY A 38 -24.96 22.86 -9.67
N GLU A 39 -23.70 22.75 -10.10
CA GLU A 39 -23.09 21.49 -10.52
C GLU A 39 -22.11 21.00 -9.46
N TRP A 40 -22.17 19.69 -9.18
CA TRP A 40 -21.29 19.02 -8.23
C TRP A 40 -20.51 17.96 -9.00
N ASP A 41 -19.21 18.15 -9.11
CA ASP A 41 -18.33 17.14 -9.72
C ASP A 41 -17.76 16.22 -8.65
N TYR A 42 -17.71 14.93 -8.99
CA TYR A 42 -17.07 13.90 -8.20
C TYR A 42 -15.56 14.09 -8.29
N LEU A 43 -14.95 14.70 -7.28
CA LEU A 43 -13.51 14.92 -7.26
C LEU A 43 -12.74 13.73 -6.70
N TRP A 44 -13.38 12.90 -5.89
CA TRP A 44 -12.67 11.95 -5.05
C TRP A 44 -12.98 10.51 -5.42
N GLU A 45 -12.12 9.90 -6.23
CA GLU A 45 -12.13 8.45 -6.45
C GLU A 45 -10.70 7.90 -6.38
N TYR A 46 -10.41 7.19 -5.30
CA TYR A 46 -9.24 6.32 -5.28
C TYR A 46 -9.42 5.17 -6.26
N PHE A 47 -8.34 4.73 -6.89
CA PHE A 47 -8.31 3.51 -7.71
C PHE A 47 -9.00 2.36 -6.98
N TRP A 48 -9.79 1.55 -7.70
CA TRP A 48 -10.65 0.54 -7.08
C TRP A 48 -9.86 -0.52 -6.30
N VAL A 49 -8.59 -0.71 -6.66
CA VAL A 49 -7.66 -1.56 -5.93
C VAL A 49 -7.55 -1.16 -4.45
N LEU A 50 -7.60 0.13 -4.09
CA LEU A 50 -7.59 0.56 -2.68
C LEU A 50 -8.76 -0.04 -1.88
N TRP A 51 -9.94 -0.13 -2.49
CA TRP A 51 -11.13 -0.71 -1.87
C TRP A 51 -11.04 -2.20 -1.61
N LEU A 52 -10.11 -2.91 -2.25
CA LEU A 52 -9.79 -4.30 -1.94
C LEU A 52 -8.62 -4.43 -0.95
N LEU A 53 -7.65 -3.51 -1.01
CA LEU A 53 -6.52 -3.49 -0.08
C LEU A 53 -6.98 -3.26 1.37
N LEU A 54 -7.96 -2.37 1.58
CA LEU A 54 -8.43 -2.00 2.92
C LEU A 54 -9.15 -3.15 3.67
N PRO A 55 -10.14 -3.87 3.09
CA PRO A 55 -10.69 -5.08 3.71
C PRO A 55 -9.65 -6.16 3.93
N GLY A 56 -8.72 -6.33 2.99
CA GLY A 56 -7.60 -7.27 3.13
C GLY A 56 -6.71 -6.94 4.33
N LEU A 57 -6.39 -5.66 4.52
CA LEU A 57 -5.60 -5.17 5.65
C LEU A 57 -6.34 -5.35 6.97
N ALA A 58 -7.64 -5.04 7.00
CA ALA A 58 -8.49 -5.27 8.17
C ALA A 58 -8.58 -6.75 8.54
N ALA A 59 -8.81 -7.63 7.56
CA ALA A 59 -8.85 -9.08 7.76
C ALA A 59 -7.50 -9.63 8.28
N ALA A 60 -6.38 -9.11 7.76
CA ALA A 60 -5.05 -9.46 8.25
C ALA A 60 -4.83 -8.99 9.70
N GLY A 61 -5.25 -7.78 10.06
CA GLY A 61 -5.22 -7.27 11.44
C GLY A 61 -6.04 -8.13 12.41
N ILE A 62 -7.27 -8.51 12.01
CA ILE A 62 -8.13 -9.43 12.77
C ILE A 62 -7.45 -10.79 12.93
N ALA A 63 -6.84 -11.34 11.87
CA ALA A 63 -6.13 -12.61 11.93
C ALA A 63 -4.91 -12.55 12.87
N VAL A 64 -4.19 -11.42 12.92
CA VAL A 64 -3.10 -11.19 13.88
C VAL A 64 -3.62 -11.20 15.32
N ALA A 65 -4.75 -10.56 15.60
CA ALA A 65 -5.33 -10.49 16.93
C ALA A 65 -5.95 -11.83 17.39
N ALA A 66 -6.70 -12.50 16.51
CA ALA A 66 -7.56 -13.63 16.90
C ALA A 66 -6.94 -15.02 16.66
N ARG A 67 -5.91 -15.14 15.81
CA ARG A 67 -5.38 -16.45 15.38
C ARG A 67 -3.85 -16.55 15.57
N PRO A 68 -3.38 -16.98 16.76
CA PRO A 68 -1.94 -17.07 17.06
C PRO A 68 -1.13 -17.90 16.06
N ARG A 69 -1.73 -18.97 15.51
CA ARG A 69 -1.11 -19.85 14.49
C ARG A 69 -0.84 -19.13 13.16
N TRP A 70 -1.60 -18.09 12.85
CA TRP A 70 -1.53 -17.33 11.59
C TRP A 70 -0.87 -15.97 11.74
N LYS A 71 -0.48 -15.58 12.96
CA LYS A 71 0.14 -14.27 13.28
C LYS A 71 1.21 -13.85 12.27
N ARG A 72 2.19 -14.73 12.01
CA ARG A 72 3.32 -14.40 11.13
C ARG A 72 2.89 -14.22 9.67
N PRO A 73 2.21 -15.19 9.03
CA PRO A 73 1.65 -14.98 7.69
C PRO A 73 0.78 -13.73 7.60
N ALA A 74 -0.14 -13.51 8.55
CA ALA A 74 -1.04 -12.37 8.54
C ALA A 74 -0.29 -11.03 8.70
N ALA A 75 0.73 -10.95 9.56
CA ALA A 75 1.55 -9.75 9.69
C ALA A 75 2.34 -9.44 8.40
N VAL A 76 2.81 -10.47 7.69
CA VAL A 76 3.46 -10.30 6.37
C VAL A 76 2.49 -9.73 5.34
N VAL A 77 1.29 -10.32 5.23
CA VAL A 77 0.22 -9.82 4.35
C VAL A 77 -0.09 -8.36 4.68
N ALA A 78 -0.32 -8.06 5.96
CA ALA A 78 -0.63 -6.72 6.43
C ALA A 78 0.50 -5.73 6.13
N THR A 79 1.78 -6.12 6.25
CA THR A 79 2.91 -5.24 5.92
C THR A 79 2.88 -4.84 4.44
N VAL A 80 2.65 -5.78 3.53
CA VAL A 80 2.60 -5.52 2.08
C VAL A 80 1.40 -4.65 1.71
N LEU A 81 0.22 -4.97 2.25
CA LEU A 81 -1.00 -4.18 1.99
C LEU A 81 -0.88 -2.76 2.57
N ALA A 82 -0.35 -2.62 3.78
CA ALA A 82 -0.16 -1.33 4.43
C ALA A 82 0.84 -0.43 3.68
N ALA A 83 1.91 -1.02 3.12
CA ALA A 83 2.84 -0.29 2.27
C ALA A 83 2.17 0.24 0.99
N GLN A 84 1.28 -0.54 0.36
CA GLN A 84 0.51 -0.08 -0.81
C GLN A 84 -0.49 1.01 -0.44
N VAL A 85 -1.25 0.84 0.65
CA VAL A 85 -2.16 1.87 1.18
C VAL A 85 -1.42 3.17 1.45
N CYS A 86 -0.22 3.10 2.04
CA CYS A 86 0.65 4.25 2.24
C CYS A 86 1.03 4.94 0.93
N GLY A 87 1.49 4.15 -0.06
CA GLY A 87 1.82 4.63 -1.40
C GLY A 87 0.65 5.33 -2.11
N HIS A 88 -0.55 4.76 -2.03
CA HIS A 88 -1.77 5.37 -2.57
C HIS A 88 -2.08 6.73 -1.91
N GLY A 89 -1.95 6.81 -0.58
CA GLY A 89 -2.14 8.08 0.14
C GLY A 89 -1.14 9.15 -0.30
N LEU A 90 0.16 8.81 -0.39
CA LEU A 90 1.21 9.74 -0.80
C LEU A 90 1.03 10.25 -2.23
N VAL A 91 0.69 9.37 -3.17
CA VAL A 91 0.47 9.79 -4.55
C VAL A 91 -0.79 10.65 -4.66
N ALA A 92 -1.88 10.31 -3.95
CA ALA A 92 -3.07 11.15 -3.94
C ALA A 92 -2.75 12.58 -3.45
N VAL A 93 -1.97 12.74 -2.37
CA VAL A 93 -1.51 14.06 -1.91
C VAL A 93 -0.81 14.83 -3.03
N ARG A 94 0.15 14.18 -3.72
CA ARG A 94 0.88 14.79 -4.83
C ARG A 94 -0.05 15.20 -5.98
N ASP A 95 -0.95 14.31 -6.39
CA ASP A 95 -1.82 14.53 -7.54
C ASP A 95 -2.80 15.67 -7.29
N TRP A 96 -3.24 15.84 -6.04
CA TRP A 96 -4.06 16.98 -5.64
C TRP A 96 -3.31 18.31 -5.67
N PHE A 97 -2.05 18.33 -5.21
CA PHE A 97 -1.21 19.52 -5.36
C PHE A 97 -0.95 19.88 -6.83
N ASN A 98 -0.68 18.88 -7.67
CA ASN A 98 -0.47 19.08 -9.10
C ASN A 98 -1.73 19.60 -9.80
N THR A 99 -2.88 19.00 -9.51
CA THR A 99 -4.19 19.41 -10.04
C THR A 99 -4.55 20.83 -9.62
N ALA A 100 -4.35 21.19 -8.34
CA ALA A 100 -4.62 22.54 -7.87
C ALA A 100 -3.71 23.60 -8.53
N GLY A 101 -2.47 23.23 -8.85
CA GLY A 101 -1.52 24.10 -9.55
C GLY A 101 -1.79 24.25 -11.06
N ALA A 102 -2.26 23.18 -11.73
CA ALA A 102 -2.47 23.16 -13.17
C ALA A 102 -3.88 23.65 -13.60
N SER A 103 -4.91 23.40 -12.79
CA SER A 103 -6.32 23.51 -13.20
C SER A 103 -7.06 24.77 -12.71
N ALA A 104 -6.35 25.87 -12.48
CA ALA A 104 -6.95 27.20 -12.24
C ALA A 104 -7.95 27.30 -11.05
N GLY A 105 -7.51 26.99 -9.83
CA GLY A 105 -8.12 27.61 -8.63
C GLY A 105 -9.05 26.75 -7.79
N MET A 106 -8.61 25.56 -7.37
CA MET A 106 -9.21 24.91 -6.20
C MET A 106 -9.09 25.85 -4.98
N ARG A 107 -10.18 26.04 -4.24
CA ARG A 107 -10.14 26.82 -2.99
C ARG A 107 -9.13 26.17 -2.04
N GLN A 108 -8.32 26.99 -1.36
CA GLN A 108 -7.31 26.45 -0.43
C GLN A 108 -7.92 25.59 0.69
N THR A 109 -9.15 25.89 1.11
CA THR A 109 -9.89 25.08 2.09
C THR A 109 -10.19 23.67 1.57
N ASP A 110 -10.56 23.55 0.30
CA ASP A 110 -10.94 22.29 -0.32
C ASP A 110 -9.68 21.45 -0.59
N LEU A 111 -8.60 22.11 -1.03
CA LEU A 111 -7.29 21.48 -1.18
C LEU A 111 -6.77 20.95 0.16
N ALA A 112 -6.84 21.74 1.23
CA ALA A 112 -6.41 21.34 2.57
C ALA A 112 -7.21 20.13 3.08
N TRP A 113 -8.52 20.11 2.82
CA TRP A 113 -9.39 19.00 3.18
C TRP A 113 -9.01 17.70 2.46
N VAL A 114 -8.88 17.76 1.14
CA VAL A 114 -8.61 16.62 0.27
C VAL A 114 -7.19 16.07 0.50
N VAL A 115 -6.20 16.95 0.63
CA VAL A 115 -4.82 16.56 1.00
C VAL A 115 -4.79 15.98 2.42
N GLY A 116 -5.56 16.54 3.35
CA GLY A 116 -5.69 16.03 4.72
C GLY A 116 -6.21 14.59 4.75
N LEU A 117 -7.28 14.29 4.01
CA LEU A 117 -7.83 12.93 3.90
C LEU A 117 -6.82 11.96 3.29
N ALA A 118 -6.10 12.38 2.23
CA ALA A 118 -5.09 11.54 1.60
C ALA A 118 -3.89 11.29 2.52
N ALA A 119 -3.49 12.30 3.31
CA ALA A 119 -2.47 12.16 4.33
C ALA A 119 -2.90 11.19 5.44
N VAL A 120 -4.18 11.18 5.85
CA VAL A 120 -4.71 10.20 6.80
C VAL A 120 -4.55 8.78 6.26
N VAL A 121 -4.88 8.53 4.99
CA VAL A 121 -4.66 7.22 4.34
C VAL A 121 -3.18 6.84 4.38
N ALA A 122 -2.28 7.76 4.04
CA ALA A 122 -0.84 7.54 4.07
C ALA A 122 -0.33 7.19 5.48
N ILE A 123 -0.73 7.97 6.49
CA ILE A 123 -0.34 7.79 7.89
C ILE A 123 -0.85 6.45 8.43
N CYS A 124 -2.12 6.11 8.16
CA CYS A 124 -2.69 4.82 8.59
C CYS A 124 -1.95 3.64 7.95
N GLY A 125 -1.60 3.72 6.66
CA GLY A 125 -0.76 2.73 5.99
C GLY A 125 0.62 2.62 6.64
N ALA A 126 1.28 3.74 6.92
CA ALA A 126 2.59 3.77 7.56
C ALA A 126 2.54 3.16 8.97
N VAL A 127 1.58 3.56 9.81
CA VAL A 127 1.42 3.05 11.19
C VAL A 127 1.15 1.55 11.17
N ALA A 128 0.21 1.08 10.35
CA ALA A 128 -0.07 -0.36 10.21
C ALA A 128 1.17 -1.14 9.73
N GLY A 129 1.92 -0.57 8.78
CA GLY A 129 3.18 -1.13 8.30
C GLY A 129 4.24 -1.24 9.40
N CYS A 130 4.46 -0.18 10.17
CA CYS A 130 5.40 -0.17 11.29
C CYS A 130 5.02 -1.17 12.38
N VAL A 131 3.74 -1.22 12.76
CA VAL A 131 3.24 -2.17 13.77
C VAL A 131 3.45 -3.62 13.30
N THR A 132 3.13 -3.92 12.05
CA THR A 132 3.25 -5.28 11.51
C THR A 132 4.70 -5.68 11.26
N ALA A 133 5.55 -4.76 10.81
CA ALA A 133 6.99 -4.96 10.72
C ALA A 133 7.60 -5.23 12.11
N ALA A 134 7.19 -4.51 13.16
CA ALA A 134 7.63 -4.75 14.52
C ALA A 134 7.23 -6.15 15.03
N LEU A 135 6.06 -6.66 14.63
CA LEU A 135 5.65 -8.05 14.96
C LEU A 135 6.49 -9.12 14.24
N LEU A 136 7.09 -8.77 13.09
CA LEU A 136 7.96 -9.65 12.32
C LEU A 136 9.43 -9.53 12.71
N TRP A 137 9.82 -8.38 13.28
CA TRP A 137 11.16 -8.10 13.74
C TRP A 137 11.63 -9.14 14.74
N ARG A 138 12.88 -9.57 14.58
CA ARG A 138 13.60 -10.37 15.57
C ARG A 138 14.94 -9.70 15.79
N GLU A 139 15.28 -9.45 17.05
CA GLU A 139 16.60 -8.98 17.39
C GLU A 139 17.65 -9.96 16.83
N PRO A 140 18.61 -9.45 16.02
CA PRO A 140 19.64 -10.30 15.45
C PRO A 140 20.62 -10.74 16.55
N THR A 141 20.50 -11.99 17.00
CA THR A 141 21.38 -12.57 18.03
C THR A 141 22.80 -12.86 17.53
N ALA A 142 23.04 -12.79 16.21
CA ALA A 142 24.32 -13.13 15.57
C ALA A 142 24.99 -11.93 14.87
N GLY A 143 24.63 -10.70 15.23
CA GLY A 143 25.16 -9.47 14.62
C GLY A 143 24.91 -9.41 13.10
N TRP A 144 25.85 -8.83 12.34
CA TRP A 144 25.76 -8.63 10.89
C TRP A 144 25.48 -9.91 10.07
N ARG A 145 25.84 -11.10 10.60
CA ARG A 145 25.55 -12.37 9.91
C ARG A 145 24.06 -12.68 9.83
N ALA A 146 23.25 -12.16 10.76
CA ALA A 146 21.80 -12.31 10.73
C ALA A 146 21.14 -11.48 9.60
N LEU A 147 21.84 -10.48 9.07
CA LEU A 147 21.37 -9.68 7.93
C LEU A 147 21.59 -10.39 6.59
N ARG A 148 22.46 -11.41 6.53
CA ARG A 148 22.69 -12.17 5.29
C ARG A 148 21.44 -12.99 4.95
N PRO A 149 20.81 -12.76 3.78
CA PRO A 149 19.65 -13.53 3.37
C PRO A 149 20.06 -14.99 3.12
N PRO A 150 19.32 -15.99 3.62
CA PRO A 150 19.58 -17.38 3.28
C PRO A 150 19.26 -17.68 1.80
N ARG A 151 18.55 -16.78 1.10
CA ARG A 151 18.14 -16.94 -0.30
C ARG A 151 18.29 -15.62 -1.06
N PRO A 152 19.52 -15.24 -1.46
CA PRO A 152 19.80 -13.94 -2.07
C PRO A 152 19.08 -13.71 -3.40
N GLY A 153 18.70 -14.78 -4.12
CA GLY A 153 17.95 -14.67 -5.39
C GLY A 153 16.64 -13.88 -5.27
N TYR A 154 15.98 -13.92 -4.11
CA TYR A 154 14.77 -13.11 -3.88
C TYR A 154 15.07 -11.61 -3.79
N LEU A 155 16.29 -11.20 -3.43
CA LEU A 155 16.66 -9.79 -3.45
C LEU A 155 16.82 -9.27 -4.88
N MET A 156 17.36 -10.10 -5.78
CA MET A 156 17.44 -9.75 -7.20
C MET A 156 16.04 -9.66 -7.81
N ALA A 157 15.16 -10.64 -7.52
CA ALA A 157 13.77 -10.57 -7.93
C ALA A 157 13.06 -9.32 -7.37
N ALA A 158 13.32 -8.97 -6.11
CA ALA A 158 12.78 -7.77 -5.49
C ALA A 158 13.25 -6.48 -6.17
N LEU A 159 14.53 -6.38 -6.53
CA LEU A 159 15.07 -5.24 -7.27
C LEU A 159 14.43 -5.12 -8.66
N VAL A 160 14.27 -6.25 -9.36
CA VAL A 160 13.58 -6.29 -10.65
C VAL A 160 12.13 -5.82 -10.53
N VAL A 161 11.40 -6.25 -9.48
CA VAL A 161 10.02 -5.80 -9.25
C VAL A 161 9.97 -4.32 -8.83
N ALA A 162 10.88 -3.89 -7.95
CA ALA A 162 10.89 -2.53 -7.42
C ALA A 162 11.28 -1.47 -8.45
N LEU A 163 12.19 -1.81 -9.37
CA LEU A 163 12.74 -0.86 -10.34
C LEU A 163 12.26 -1.15 -11.76
N GLY A 164 12.19 -2.42 -12.14
CA GLY A 164 11.82 -2.83 -13.49
C GLY A 164 10.36 -2.54 -13.83
N LEU A 165 9.43 -2.78 -12.90
CA LEU A 165 8.01 -2.49 -13.13
C LEU A 165 7.75 -0.98 -13.31
N PRO A 166 8.20 -0.08 -12.41
CA PRO A 166 8.04 1.36 -12.64
C PRO A 166 8.68 1.84 -13.92
N THR A 167 9.85 1.30 -14.29
CA THR A 167 10.52 1.63 -15.55
C THR A 167 9.68 1.21 -16.75
N ALA A 168 9.16 -0.02 -16.76
CA ALA A 168 8.33 -0.52 -17.85
C ALA A 168 7.03 0.29 -18.01
N LEU A 169 6.37 0.64 -16.91
CA LEU A 169 5.14 1.45 -16.92
C LEU A 169 5.41 2.90 -17.37
N ALA A 170 6.52 3.50 -16.91
CA ALA A 170 6.93 4.84 -17.35
C ALA A 170 7.26 4.88 -18.84
N THR A 171 7.81 3.80 -19.42
CA THR A 171 8.09 3.74 -20.86
C THR A 171 6.86 3.48 -21.72
N TYR A 172 5.82 2.83 -21.19
CA TYR A 172 4.61 2.49 -21.94
C TYR A 172 3.64 3.67 -22.09
N THR A 173 3.62 4.57 -21.11
CA THR A 173 2.67 5.69 -21.02
C THR A 173 3.22 6.99 -21.60
N MET A 174 3.85 6.95 -22.80
CA MET A 174 4.64 8.03 -23.45
C MET A 174 4.04 9.47 -23.42
N GLU A 175 2.80 9.63 -23.00
CA GLU A 175 2.06 10.87 -22.78
C GLU A 175 2.34 11.58 -21.44
N PHE A 176 2.86 10.90 -20.41
CA PHE A 176 3.15 11.48 -19.10
C PHE A 176 4.65 11.66 -18.84
N GLN A 177 5.03 12.70 -18.08
CA GLN A 177 6.42 12.95 -17.66
C GLN A 177 7.01 11.69 -17.00
N PRO A 178 8.04 11.03 -17.60
CA PRO A 178 8.48 9.69 -17.20
C PRO A 178 8.90 9.60 -15.73
N VAL A 179 9.47 10.67 -15.18
CA VAL A 179 9.92 10.76 -13.78
C VAL A 179 8.73 10.70 -12.80
N THR A 180 7.64 11.39 -13.12
CA THR A 180 6.43 11.44 -12.28
C THR A 180 5.72 10.08 -12.26
N MET A 181 5.65 9.41 -13.41
CA MET A 181 5.07 8.06 -13.53
C MET A 181 5.92 7.00 -12.86
N PHE A 182 7.24 7.07 -12.99
CA PHE A 182 8.16 6.19 -12.27
C PHE A 182 7.97 6.32 -10.74
N GLY A 183 7.92 7.54 -10.23
CA GLY A 183 7.70 7.79 -8.80
C GLY A 183 6.35 7.25 -8.30
N GLN A 184 5.27 7.50 -9.06
CA GLN A 184 3.93 7.03 -8.71
C GLN A 184 3.82 5.50 -8.70
N SER A 185 4.22 4.86 -9.79
CA SER A 185 4.17 3.39 -9.91
C SER A 185 5.11 2.71 -8.93
N GLY A 186 6.26 3.33 -8.64
CA GLY A 186 7.18 2.90 -7.59
C GLY A 186 6.53 2.93 -6.20
N LEU A 187 5.89 4.03 -5.83
CA LEU A 187 5.26 4.17 -4.51
C LEU A 187 4.03 3.30 -4.33
N MET A 188 3.15 3.21 -5.33
CA MET A 188 1.92 2.41 -5.25
C MET A 188 2.19 0.90 -5.31
N TYR A 189 3.12 0.48 -6.17
CA TYR A 189 3.24 -0.93 -6.56
C TYR A 189 4.67 -1.46 -6.44
N GLY A 190 5.62 -0.86 -7.15
CA GLY A 190 6.98 -1.40 -7.28
C GLY A 190 7.68 -1.62 -5.95
N LEU A 191 7.78 -0.58 -5.12
CA LEU A 191 8.44 -0.63 -3.82
C LEU A 191 7.69 -1.54 -2.83
N PRO A 192 6.36 -1.45 -2.65
CA PRO A 192 5.62 -2.39 -1.80
C PRO A 192 5.78 -3.86 -2.22
N TRP A 193 5.70 -4.16 -3.53
CA TRP A 193 5.84 -5.51 -4.04
C TRP A 193 7.27 -6.03 -3.90
N GLY A 194 8.24 -5.19 -4.26
CA GLY A 194 9.67 -5.47 -4.08
C GLY A 194 10.01 -5.74 -2.62
N ALA A 195 9.50 -4.94 -1.68
CA ALA A 195 9.68 -5.17 -0.25
C ALA A 195 9.07 -6.51 0.20
N GLY A 196 7.88 -6.86 -0.30
CA GLY A 196 7.26 -8.16 -0.04
C GLY A 196 8.10 -9.35 -0.56
N VAL A 197 8.61 -9.24 -1.79
CA VAL A 197 9.50 -10.24 -2.40
C VAL A 197 10.83 -10.32 -1.64
N ALA A 198 11.41 -9.18 -1.25
CA ALA A 198 12.65 -9.12 -0.50
C ALA A 198 12.49 -9.79 0.87
N ALA A 199 11.43 -9.46 1.62
CA ALA A 199 11.13 -10.07 2.92
C ALA A 199 11.09 -11.61 2.85
N SER A 200 10.62 -12.15 1.72
CA SER A 200 10.55 -13.58 1.44
C SER A 200 11.91 -14.29 1.50
N ALA A 201 13.02 -13.56 1.32
CA ALA A 201 14.38 -14.06 1.47
C ALA A 201 14.68 -14.52 2.91
N TRP A 202 14.11 -13.85 3.93
CA TRP A 202 14.33 -14.13 5.35
C TRP A 202 13.19 -14.93 6.01
N LEU A 203 12.04 -15.06 5.35
CA LEU A 203 10.88 -15.76 5.91
C LEU A 203 10.97 -17.29 5.74
N GLY A 204 10.35 -18.02 6.68
CA GLY A 204 10.11 -19.46 6.56
C GLY A 204 9.03 -19.77 5.51
N ARG A 205 8.85 -21.06 5.15
CA ARG A 205 7.97 -21.50 4.04
C ARG A 205 6.59 -20.82 4.03
N ARG A 206 5.87 -20.83 5.17
CA ARG A 206 4.51 -20.24 5.26
C ARG A 206 4.50 -18.71 5.07
N GLY A 207 5.44 -18.00 5.70
CA GLY A 207 5.53 -16.53 5.58
C GLY A 207 5.95 -16.12 4.17
N ARG A 208 6.87 -16.87 3.56
CA ARG A 208 7.29 -16.67 2.17
C ARG A 208 6.13 -16.88 1.20
N THR A 209 5.38 -17.98 1.33
CA THR A 209 4.20 -18.22 0.49
C THR A 209 3.19 -17.08 0.65
N ALA A 210 2.89 -16.66 1.89
CA ALA A 210 2.01 -15.52 2.12
C ALA A 210 2.50 -14.24 1.42
N ALA A 211 3.78 -13.87 1.57
CA ALA A 211 4.36 -12.69 0.91
C ALA A 211 4.19 -12.75 -0.61
N LEU A 212 4.66 -13.85 -1.23
CA LEU A 212 4.64 -13.99 -2.68
C LEU A 212 3.20 -14.07 -3.23
N THR A 213 2.31 -14.76 -2.54
CA THR A 213 0.89 -14.84 -2.92
C THR A 213 0.21 -13.49 -2.79
N THR A 214 0.47 -12.71 -1.73
CA THR A 214 -0.07 -11.36 -1.59
C THR A 214 0.41 -10.45 -2.71
N VAL A 215 1.72 -10.47 -3.02
CA VAL A 215 2.28 -9.68 -4.13
C VAL A 215 1.66 -10.12 -5.46
N ALA A 216 1.55 -11.42 -5.72
CA ALA A 216 0.97 -11.94 -6.97
C ALA A 216 -0.51 -11.58 -7.13
N ILE A 217 -1.32 -11.73 -6.07
CA ILE A 217 -2.73 -11.33 -6.08
C ILE A 217 -2.84 -9.83 -6.30
N SER A 218 -2.03 -9.03 -5.60
CA SER A 218 -2.05 -7.58 -5.76
C SER A 218 -1.68 -7.15 -7.18
N ALA A 219 -0.66 -7.77 -7.77
CA ALA A 219 -0.26 -7.53 -9.14
C ALA A 219 -1.35 -7.94 -10.14
N LEU A 220 -2.04 -9.06 -9.89
CA LEU A 220 -3.17 -9.50 -10.72
C LEU A 220 -4.34 -8.51 -10.63
N LEU A 221 -4.68 -8.03 -9.43
CA LEU A 221 -5.74 -7.03 -9.26
C LEU A 221 -5.42 -5.75 -10.01
N VAL A 222 -4.18 -5.26 -9.95
CA VAL A 222 -3.74 -4.10 -10.72
C VAL A 222 -3.78 -4.39 -12.22
N ALA A 223 -3.35 -5.56 -12.68
CA ALA A 223 -3.43 -5.93 -14.11
C ALA A 223 -4.88 -5.95 -14.62
N VAL A 224 -5.82 -6.49 -13.82
CA VAL A 224 -7.26 -6.45 -14.11
C VAL A 224 -7.76 -5.00 -14.14
N GLU A 225 -7.28 -4.13 -13.25
CA GLU A 225 -7.68 -2.72 -13.24
C GLU A 225 -7.34 -2.02 -14.54
N TYR A 226 -6.07 -2.13 -14.94
CA TYR A 226 -5.60 -1.56 -16.18
C TYR A 226 -6.32 -2.18 -17.38
N GLY A 227 -6.51 -3.50 -17.40
CA GLY A 227 -7.25 -4.18 -18.47
C GLY A 227 -8.69 -3.67 -18.61
N VAL A 228 -9.45 -3.58 -17.51
CA VAL A 228 -10.83 -3.06 -17.53
C VAL A 228 -10.85 -1.62 -18.01
N ARG A 229 -10.03 -0.72 -17.42
CA ARG A 229 -9.95 0.68 -17.84
C ARG A 229 -9.62 0.83 -19.32
N THR A 230 -8.69 0.03 -19.83
CA THR A 230 -8.28 0.08 -21.23
C THR A 230 -9.43 -0.32 -22.14
N LEU A 231 -10.22 -1.32 -21.77
CA LEU A 231 -11.37 -1.82 -22.55
C LEU A 231 -12.61 -0.93 -22.46
N THR A 232 -12.80 -0.18 -21.36
CA THR A 232 -14.00 0.67 -21.17
C THR A 232 -13.83 2.10 -21.66
N VAL A 233 -12.60 2.61 -21.74
CA VAL A 233 -12.32 4.01 -22.16
C VAL A 233 -11.96 4.10 -23.66
N SER A 234 -11.88 2.97 -24.38
CA SER A 234 -11.54 2.91 -25.81
C SER A 234 -12.76 2.91 -26.76
N TRP A 235 -13.91 3.44 -26.32
CA TRP A 235 -15.13 3.66 -27.11
C TRP A 235 -15.61 5.10 -26.97
#